data_AF-A0A2M7ZEK3-F1
#
_entry.id   AF-A0A2M7ZEK3-F1
#
_cell.length_a   1.000
_cell.length_b   1.000
_cell.length_c   1.000
_cell.angle_alpha   90.00
_cell.angle_beta   90.00
_cell.angle_gamma   90.00
#
_symmetry.space_group_name_H-M   'P 1'
#
loop_
_entity.id
_entity.type
_entity.pdbx_description
1 polymer ?
#
loop_
_entity_poly.entity_id
_entity_poly.type
_entity_poly.pdbx_seq_one_letter_code
_entity_poly.pdbx_strand_id
1 'polypeptide(L)'
;MKQQEELKLLIKALNIKYSWLAEKLGINTQTLSYLLHEAEKIDDDLYDSIKKIIDSYQFELKLFEDDKLNNNFNLFDEKQLKKEIGQRIRVFAKRKYGTLKNLAEAISISPQQLQQYISGNREPGSKILIKFLRIGADINWLLSGNESIDSFEIYKLEHENKVLHAKLKQINQIVLESKH
;
A
#
# COMPACT_ATOMS: atom_id res chain seq x y z
N MET A 1 -17.12 -27.54 2.60
CA MET A 1 -17.96 -27.05 3.72
C MET A 1 -17.27 -25.93 4.52
N LYS A 2 -16.26 -26.18 5.38
CA LYS A 2 -15.68 -25.12 6.26
C LYS A 2 -15.03 -23.94 5.54
N GLN A 3 -14.25 -24.18 4.48
CA GLN A 3 -13.50 -23.14 3.76
C GLN A 3 -14.43 -22.14 3.02
N GLN A 4 -15.50 -22.62 2.37
CA GLN A 4 -16.45 -21.76 1.65
C GLN A 4 -17.29 -20.91 2.61
N GLU A 5 -17.71 -21.49 3.74
CA GLU A 5 -18.41 -20.75 4.78
C GLU A 5 -17.52 -19.67 5.40
N GLU A 6 -16.24 -19.98 5.66
CA GLU A 6 -15.25 -19.00 6.12
C GLU A 6 -15.10 -17.84 5.12
N LEU A 7 -14.92 -18.12 3.83
CA LEU A 7 -14.81 -17.10 2.80
C LEU A 7 -16.07 -16.23 2.70
N LYS A 8 -17.26 -16.84 2.75
CA LYS A 8 -18.54 -16.09 2.76
C LYS A 8 -18.66 -15.17 3.96
N LEU A 9 -18.28 -15.65 5.14
CA LEU A 9 -18.29 -14.85 6.36
C LEU A 9 -17.33 -13.67 6.26
N LEU A 10 -16.12 -13.89 5.73
CA LEU A 10 -15.13 -12.84 5.51
C LEU A 10 -15.60 -11.80 4.49
N ILE A 11 -16.10 -12.23 3.33
CA ILE A 11 -16.63 -11.34 2.28
C ILE A 11 -17.77 -10.48 2.83
N LYS A 12 -18.68 -11.08 3.60
CA LYS A 12 -19.82 -10.38 4.22
C LYS A 12 -19.38 -9.43 5.34
N ALA A 13 -18.48 -9.85 6.22
CA ALA A 13 -17.99 -9.03 7.33
C ALA A 13 -17.24 -7.79 6.85
N LEU A 14 -16.52 -7.91 5.72
CA LEU A 14 -15.75 -6.83 5.12
C LEU A 14 -16.53 -6.04 4.06
N ASN A 15 -17.79 -6.38 3.82
CA ASN A 15 -18.63 -5.75 2.80
C ASN A 15 -18.00 -5.75 1.38
N ILE A 16 -17.26 -6.81 1.05
CA ILE A 16 -16.59 -6.96 -0.26
C ILE A 16 -17.62 -7.28 -1.34
N LYS A 17 -17.60 -6.53 -2.44
CA LYS A 17 -18.45 -6.82 -3.60
C LYS A 17 -17.92 -8.03 -4.38
N TYR A 18 -18.80 -8.97 -4.70
CA TYR A 18 -18.46 -10.13 -5.54
C TYR A 18 -17.91 -9.74 -6.91
N SER A 19 -18.35 -8.61 -7.48
CA SER A 19 -17.83 -8.09 -8.75
C SER A 19 -16.35 -7.75 -8.69
N TRP A 20 -15.94 -7.09 -7.62
CA TRP A 20 -14.56 -6.70 -7.40
C TRP A 20 -13.68 -7.93 -7.14
N LEU A 21 -14.16 -8.85 -6.31
CA LEU A 21 -13.42 -10.07 -6.00
C LEU A 21 -13.24 -10.96 -7.24
N ALA A 22 -14.27 -11.07 -8.07
CA ALA A 22 -14.22 -11.84 -9.32
C ALA A 22 -13.22 -11.24 -10.33
N GLU A 23 -13.24 -9.91 -10.49
CA GLU A 23 -12.29 -9.17 -11.33
C GLU A 23 -10.85 -9.42 -10.89
N LYS A 24 -10.57 -9.39 -9.58
CA LYS A 24 -9.23 -9.67 -9.03
C LYS A 24 -8.77 -11.11 -9.21
N LEU A 25 -9.69 -12.05 -9.24
CA LEU A 25 -9.42 -13.46 -9.51
C LEU A 25 -9.33 -13.76 -11.02
N GLY A 26 -9.64 -12.80 -11.89
CA GLY A 26 -9.69 -13.00 -13.35
C GLY A 26 -10.81 -13.95 -13.78
N ILE A 27 -11.84 -14.12 -12.95
CA ILE A 27 -13.01 -14.97 -13.24
C ILE A 27 -14.27 -14.13 -13.34
N ASN A 28 -15.30 -14.68 -13.97
CA ASN A 28 -16.58 -13.98 -14.02
C ASN A 28 -17.30 -14.07 -12.65
N THR A 29 -18.19 -13.10 -12.39
CA THR A 29 -18.97 -13.01 -11.15
C THR A 29 -19.90 -14.18 -10.91
N GLN A 30 -20.44 -14.78 -11.96
CA GLN A 30 -21.36 -15.90 -11.89
C GLN A 30 -20.63 -17.19 -11.47
N THR A 31 -19.41 -17.38 -11.96
CA THR A 31 -18.48 -18.46 -11.63
C THR A 31 -18.00 -18.31 -10.20
N LEU A 32 -17.64 -17.11 -9.75
CA LEU A 32 -17.32 -16.88 -8.34
C LEU A 32 -18.53 -17.19 -7.44
N SER A 33 -19.73 -16.75 -7.84
CA SER A 33 -20.97 -17.04 -7.10
C SER A 33 -21.22 -18.54 -7.02
N TYR A 34 -21.09 -19.27 -8.14
CA TYR A 34 -21.23 -20.72 -8.18
C TYR A 34 -20.20 -21.41 -7.26
N LEU A 35 -18.94 -21.02 -7.33
CA LEU A 35 -17.86 -21.62 -6.53
C LEU A 35 -18.05 -21.42 -5.02
N LEU A 36 -18.61 -20.28 -4.63
CA LEU A 36 -18.92 -20.01 -3.23
C LEU A 36 -20.20 -20.72 -2.78
N HIS A 37 -21.25 -20.75 -3.60
CA HIS A 37 -22.59 -21.19 -3.18
C HIS A 37 -22.94 -22.65 -3.50
N GLU A 38 -22.47 -23.16 -4.63
CA GLU A 38 -22.98 -24.40 -5.24
C GLU A 38 -21.90 -25.48 -5.42
N ALA A 39 -20.62 -25.13 -5.47
CA ALA A 39 -19.55 -26.12 -5.59
C ALA A 39 -19.39 -26.97 -4.31
N GLU A 40 -19.16 -28.28 -4.46
CA GLU A 40 -18.95 -29.20 -3.32
C GLU A 40 -17.61 -28.94 -2.59
N LYS A 41 -16.58 -28.54 -3.33
CA LYS A 41 -15.25 -28.22 -2.80
C LYS A 41 -14.61 -27.11 -3.63
N ILE A 42 -14.00 -26.15 -2.93
CA ILE A 42 -13.08 -25.19 -3.55
C ILE A 42 -11.68 -25.80 -3.54
N ASP A 43 -10.98 -25.65 -4.65
CA ASP A 43 -9.57 -26.03 -4.75
C ASP A 43 -8.71 -25.21 -3.77
N ASP A 44 -7.73 -25.85 -3.14
CA ASP A 44 -6.94 -25.22 -2.07
C ASP A 44 -6.13 -24.02 -2.61
N ASP A 45 -5.64 -24.09 -3.86
CA ASP A 45 -4.96 -22.98 -4.54
C ASP A 45 -5.88 -21.77 -4.77
N LEU A 46 -7.15 -22.03 -5.09
CA LEU A 46 -8.16 -20.98 -5.27
C LEU A 46 -8.55 -20.38 -3.92
N TYR A 47 -8.71 -21.20 -2.88
CA TYR A 47 -8.96 -20.74 -1.53
C TYR A 47 -7.85 -19.79 -1.04
N ASP A 48 -6.59 -20.17 -1.22
CA ASP A 48 -5.44 -19.35 -0.84
C ASP A 48 -5.37 -18.04 -1.65
N SER A 49 -5.75 -18.09 -2.93
CA SER A 49 -5.81 -16.90 -3.78
C SER A 49 -6.89 -15.92 -3.30
N ILE A 50 -8.09 -16.41 -2.97
CA ILE A 50 -9.17 -15.59 -2.41
C ILE A 50 -8.74 -15.03 -1.05
N LYS A 51 -8.13 -15.85 -0.20
CA LYS A 51 -7.69 -15.43 1.14
C LYS A 51 -6.63 -14.34 1.06
N LYS A 52 -5.64 -14.48 0.18
CA LYS A 52 -4.63 -13.43 -0.08
C LYS A 52 -5.25 -12.11 -0.54
N ILE A 53 -6.26 -12.16 -1.41
CA ILE A 53 -6.96 -10.95 -1.89
C ILE A 53 -7.76 -10.31 -0.74
N ILE A 54 -8.45 -11.11 0.07
CA ILE A 54 -9.19 -10.64 1.24
C ILE A 54 -8.26 -10.05 2.29
N ASP A 55 -7.12 -10.68 2.56
CA ASP A 55 -6.13 -10.17 3.52
C ASP A 55 -5.53 -8.83 3.06
N SER A 56 -5.28 -8.68 1.75
CA SER A 56 -4.93 -7.40 1.14
C SER A 56 -6.00 -6.33 1.41
N TYR A 57 -7.27 -6.69 1.19
CA TYR A 57 -8.40 -5.79 1.41
C TYR A 57 -8.58 -5.38 2.88
N GLN A 58 -8.39 -6.32 3.83
CA GLN A 58 -8.43 -6.00 5.26
C GLN A 58 -7.29 -5.07 5.69
N PHE A 59 -6.11 -5.24 5.11
CA PHE A 59 -4.98 -4.35 5.37
C PHE A 59 -5.21 -2.95 4.80
N GLU A 60 -5.73 -2.86 3.57
CA GLU A 60 -6.20 -1.61 2.98
C GLU A 60 -7.22 -0.93 3.89
N LEU A 61 -8.28 -1.62 4.32
CA LEU A 61 -9.28 -1.07 5.24
C LEU A 61 -8.66 -0.55 6.55
N LYS A 62 -7.72 -1.29 7.16
CA LYS A 62 -7.03 -0.84 8.38
C LYS A 62 -6.12 0.37 8.16
N LEU A 63 -5.56 0.53 6.96
CA LEU A 63 -4.84 1.75 6.57
C LEU A 63 -5.78 2.95 6.40
N PHE A 64 -7.05 2.70 6.06
CA PHE A 64 -8.10 3.73 5.95
C PHE A 64 -8.89 3.96 7.26
N GLU A 65 -8.80 3.06 8.24
CA GLU A 65 -9.38 3.26 9.59
C GLU A 65 -8.57 4.28 10.41
N ASP A 66 -7.28 4.42 10.14
CA ASP A 66 -6.46 5.53 10.62
C ASP A 66 -6.74 6.79 9.78
N ASP A 67 -7.91 7.42 9.99
CA ASP A 67 -8.14 8.88 9.94
C ASP A 67 -9.67 9.15 9.89
N LYS A 68 -10.28 9.99 10.72
CA LYS A 68 -10.36 11.48 10.58
C LYS A 68 -10.39 12.08 9.16
N LEU A 69 -10.32 11.30 8.09
CA LEU A 69 -10.30 11.73 6.68
C LEU A 69 -11.63 11.53 5.97
N ASN A 70 -12.65 11.01 6.66
CA ASN A 70 -14.02 11.15 6.19
C ASN A 70 -14.54 12.52 6.60
N ASN A 71 -14.45 13.51 5.70
CA ASN A 71 -15.54 14.44 5.41
C ASN A 71 -15.13 15.45 4.32
N ASN A 72 -15.83 15.40 3.19
CA ASN A 72 -15.83 16.37 2.08
C ASN A 72 -14.50 16.57 1.33
N PHE A 73 -14.19 15.63 0.42
CA PHE A 73 -13.37 15.96 -0.74
C PHE A 73 -14.17 16.88 -1.67
N ASN A 74 -13.95 18.19 -1.57
CA ASN A 74 -14.43 19.13 -2.58
C ASN A 74 -13.34 19.31 -3.63
N LEU A 75 -13.51 18.70 -4.82
CA LEU A 75 -12.53 18.76 -5.93
C LEU A 75 -12.17 20.18 -6.37
N PHE A 76 -12.98 21.18 -5.99
CA PHE A 76 -12.81 22.58 -6.37
C PHE A 76 -12.11 23.43 -5.30
N ASP A 77 -11.72 22.85 -4.15
CA ASP A 77 -10.95 23.57 -3.14
C ASP A 77 -9.45 23.23 -3.23
N GLU A 78 -8.73 23.99 -4.06
CA GLU A 78 -7.28 23.84 -4.23
C GLU A 78 -6.49 23.96 -2.93
N LYS A 79 -6.99 24.71 -1.94
CA LYS A 79 -6.30 24.87 -0.64
C LYS A 79 -6.38 23.60 0.18
N GLN A 80 -7.50 22.89 0.10
CA GLN A 80 -7.68 21.60 0.76
C GLN A 80 -6.78 20.54 0.12
N LEU A 81 -6.75 20.45 -1.21
CA LEU A 81 -5.90 19.52 -1.96
C LEU A 81 -4.39 19.70 -1.66
N LYS A 82 -3.92 20.96 -1.62
CA LYS A 82 -2.52 21.30 -1.29
C LYS A 82 -2.12 20.84 0.12
N LYS A 83 -3.03 20.98 1.09
CA LYS A 83 -2.82 20.55 2.47
C LYS A 83 -2.70 19.03 2.58
N GLU A 84 -3.44 18.29 1.76
CA GLU A 84 -3.44 16.83 1.75
C GLU A 84 -2.16 16.24 1.13
N ILE A 85 -1.64 16.82 0.04
CA ILE A 85 -0.32 16.43 -0.50
C ILE A 85 0.76 16.58 0.58
N GLY A 86 0.72 17.69 1.31
CA GLY A 86 1.65 17.94 2.41
C GLY A 86 1.56 16.90 3.54
N GLN A 87 0.36 16.40 3.88
CA GLN A 87 0.21 15.32 4.84
C GLN A 87 0.77 14.00 4.30
N ARG A 88 0.52 13.66 3.04
CA ARG A 88 1.05 12.43 2.42
C ARG A 88 2.58 12.44 2.36
N ILE A 89 3.19 13.59 2.08
CA ILE A 89 4.66 13.76 2.19
C ILE A 89 5.14 13.44 3.61
N ARG A 90 4.44 13.89 4.66
CA ARG A 90 4.80 13.57 6.06
C ARG A 90 4.68 12.09 6.37
N VAL A 91 3.59 11.45 5.93
CA VAL A 91 3.37 10.01 6.10
C VAL A 91 4.50 9.22 5.45
N PHE A 92 4.83 9.53 4.20
CA PHE A 92 5.94 8.91 3.49
C PHE A 92 7.29 9.12 4.19
N ALA A 93 7.58 10.34 4.63
CA ALA A 93 8.79 10.66 5.38
C ALA A 93 8.89 9.83 6.67
N LYS A 94 7.81 9.74 7.43
CA LYS A 94 7.75 8.98 8.68
C LYS A 94 7.97 7.49 8.44
N ARG A 95 7.32 6.92 7.40
CA ARG A 95 7.43 5.50 7.05
C ARG A 95 8.83 5.10 6.59
N LYS A 96 9.45 5.88 5.69
CA LYS A 96 10.70 5.49 5.01
C LYS A 96 11.97 6.08 5.63
N TYR A 97 11.88 7.29 6.18
CA TYR A 97 13.05 8.06 6.64
C TYR A 97 13.00 8.46 8.12
N GLY A 98 11.87 8.21 8.80
CA GLY A 98 11.61 8.57 10.20
C GLY A 98 11.38 10.06 10.43
N THR A 99 12.12 10.95 9.74
CA THR A 99 12.01 12.40 9.90
C THR A 99 11.97 13.15 8.57
N LEU A 100 11.38 14.36 8.59
CA LEU A 100 11.36 15.26 7.43
C LEU A 100 12.75 15.73 7.01
N LYS A 101 13.68 15.86 7.96
CA LYS A 101 15.07 16.24 7.68
C LYS A 101 15.75 15.17 6.82
N ASN A 102 15.63 13.91 7.23
CA ASN A 102 16.21 12.78 6.49
C ASN A 102 15.59 12.64 5.10
N LEU A 103 14.30 12.91 4.95
CA LEU A 103 13.65 12.97 3.63
C LEU A 103 14.25 14.09 2.76
N ALA A 104 14.43 15.30 3.30
CA ALA A 104 14.98 16.43 2.56
C ALA A 104 16.40 16.13 2.05
N GLU A 105 17.23 15.49 2.89
CA GLU A 105 18.55 15.01 2.53
C GLU A 105 18.47 13.96 1.40
N ALA A 106 17.59 12.96 1.53
CA ALA A 106 17.42 11.89 0.55
C ALA A 106 16.99 12.39 -0.84
N ILE A 107 16.12 13.39 -0.92
CA ILE A 107 15.72 14.02 -2.20
C ILE A 107 16.63 15.19 -2.61
N SER A 108 17.66 15.47 -1.81
CA SER A 108 18.63 16.54 -2.01
C SER A 108 17.97 17.91 -2.24
N ILE A 109 17.12 18.32 -1.30
CA ILE A 109 16.55 19.68 -1.22
C ILE A 109 16.72 20.24 0.18
N SER A 110 16.61 21.56 0.33
CA SER A 110 16.66 22.14 1.68
C SER A 110 15.40 21.82 2.48
N PRO A 111 15.49 21.69 3.82
CA PRO A 111 14.32 21.52 4.68
C PRO A 111 13.28 22.65 4.49
N GLN A 112 13.73 23.88 4.22
CA GLN A 112 12.87 25.01 3.93
C GLN A 112 12.09 24.81 2.62
N GLN A 113 12.75 24.30 1.57
CA GLN A 113 12.06 23.96 0.32
C GLN A 113 11.04 22.84 0.53
N LEU A 114 11.40 21.79 1.29
CA LEU A 114 10.47 20.72 1.63
C LEU A 114 9.25 21.26 2.40
N GLN A 115 9.48 22.17 3.34
CA GLN A 115 8.41 22.78 4.14
C GLN A 115 7.39 23.54 3.28
N GLN A 116 7.82 24.19 2.18
CA GLN A 116 6.91 24.89 1.27
C GLN A 116 5.91 23.93 0.59
N TYR A 117 6.33 22.69 0.30
CA TYR A 117 5.45 21.66 -0.24
C TYR A 117 4.52 21.11 0.84
N ILE A 118 5.02 20.94 2.06
CA ILE A 118 4.24 20.41 3.18
C ILE A 118 3.17 21.39 3.67
N SER A 119 3.44 22.69 3.66
CA SER A 119 2.47 23.71 4.05
C SER A 119 1.45 24.02 2.95
N GLY A 120 1.64 23.48 1.73
CA GLY A 120 0.80 23.79 0.57
C GLY A 120 1.07 25.17 -0.04
N ASN A 121 2.14 25.87 0.39
CA ASN A 121 2.53 27.17 -0.17
C ASN A 121 3.08 27.05 -1.59
N ARG A 122 3.63 25.89 -1.94
CA ARG A 122 4.16 25.58 -3.26
C ARG A 122 3.75 24.17 -3.65
N GLU A 123 3.38 23.97 -4.91
CA GLU A 123 3.14 22.63 -5.44
C GLU A 123 4.45 21.97 -5.92
N PRO A 124 4.64 20.67 -5.69
CA PRO A 124 5.79 19.95 -6.23
C PRO A 124 5.69 19.87 -7.76
N GLY A 125 6.54 20.62 -8.46
CA GLY A 125 6.66 20.50 -9.91
C GLY A 125 7.34 19.19 -10.33
N SER A 126 7.34 18.91 -11.64
CA SER A 126 7.89 17.69 -12.24
C SER A 126 9.28 17.31 -11.74
N LYS A 127 10.21 18.27 -11.62
CA LYS A 127 11.57 18.03 -11.10
C LYS A 127 11.60 17.49 -9.67
N ILE A 128 10.67 17.93 -8.83
CA ILE A 128 10.56 17.48 -7.44
C ILE A 128 9.87 16.12 -7.38
N LEU A 129 8.83 15.91 -8.18
CA LEU A 129 8.15 14.62 -8.29
C LEU A 129 9.10 13.52 -8.76
N ILE A 130 9.98 13.80 -9.73
CA ILE A 130 11.02 12.84 -10.15
C ILE A 130 11.94 12.47 -9.00
N LYS A 131 12.28 13.42 -8.12
CA LYS A 131 13.11 13.14 -6.94
C LYS A 131 12.38 12.24 -5.94
N PHE A 132 11.10 12.48 -5.69
CA PHE A 132 10.25 11.59 -4.89
C PHE A 132 10.16 10.19 -5.50
N LEU A 133 9.98 10.08 -6.82
CA LEU A 133 9.92 8.81 -7.52
C LEU A 133 11.23 8.02 -7.38
N ARG A 134 12.38 8.69 -7.53
CA ARG A 134 13.71 8.05 -7.41
C ARG A 134 13.97 7.45 -6.05
N ILE A 135 13.32 7.98 -5.01
CA ILE A 135 13.42 7.44 -3.66
C ILE A 135 12.26 6.48 -3.34
N GLY A 136 11.51 6.04 -4.36
CA GLY A 136 10.44 5.05 -4.27
C GLY A 136 9.16 5.58 -3.63
N ALA A 137 8.81 6.85 -3.84
CA ALA A 137 7.46 7.33 -3.55
C ALA A 137 6.53 7.03 -4.73
N ASP A 138 5.35 6.47 -4.46
CA ASP A 138 4.26 6.42 -5.44
C ASP A 138 3.74 7.85 -5.67
N ILE A 139 3.97 8.37 -6.88
CA ILE A 139 3.56 9.72 -7.26
C ILE A 139 2.03 9.81 -7.39
N ASN A 140 1.37 8.75 -7.82
CA ASN A 140 -0.08 8.70 -7.91
C ASN A 140 -0.68 8.81 -6.51
N TRP A 141 -0.18 8.03 -5.54
CA TRP A 141 -0.58 8.16 -4.15
C TRP A 141 -0.25 9.55 -3.59
N LEU A 142 0.95 10.07 -3.85
CA LEU A 142 1.36 11.38 -3.34
C LEU A 142 0.43 12.51 -3.80
N LEU A 143 -0.03 12.47 -5.05
CA LEU A 143 -0.85 13.52 -5.65
C LEU A 143 -2.35 13.31 -5.44
N SER A 144 -2.83 12.07 -5.54
CA SER A 144 -4.26 11.75 -5.52
C SER A 144 -4.76 11.16 -4.20
N GLY A 145 -3.86 10.62 -3.37
CA GLY A 145 -4.22 9.86 -2.17
C GLY A 145 -4.64 8.42 -2.43
N ASN A 146 -4.77 8.01 -3.70
CA ASN A 146 -5.10 6.65 -4.08
C ASN A 146 -3.81 5.86 -4.33
N GLU A 147 -3.55 4.81 -3.54
CA GLU A 147 -2.45 3.87 -3.85
C GLU A 147 -2.81 3.06 -5.10
N SER A 148 -1.83 2.90 -5.98
CA SER A 148 -1.93 1.94 -7.09
C SER A 148 -1.67 0.52 -6.58
N ILE A 149 -2.38 -0.48 -7.11
CA ILE A 149 -2.16 -1.90 -6.77
C ILE A 149 -0.69 -2.32 -7.01
N ASP A 150 -0.04 -1.74 -8.01
CA ASP A 150 1.38 -1.97 -8.31
C ASP A 150 2.30 -1.48 -7.19
N SER A 151 1.91 -0.42 -6.47
CA SER A 151 2.69 0.11 -5.35
C SER A 151 2.64 -0.79 -4.12
N PHE A 152 1.55 -1.55 -3.95
CA PHE A 152 1.44 -2.60 -2.93
C PHE A 152 2.38 -3.77 -3.22
N GLU A 153 2.43 -4.23 -4.48
CA GLU A 153 3.34 -5.31 -4.89
C GLU A 153 4.81 -4.89 -4.72
N ILE A 154 5.14 -3.67 -5.09
CA ILE A 154 6.48 -3.09 -4.87
C ILE A 154 6.81 -3.03 -3.37
N TYR A 155 5.90 -2.53 -2.53
CA TYR A 155 6.13 -2.46 -1.08
C TYR A 155 6.38 -3.84 -0.44
N LYS A 156 5.57 -4.84 -0.81
CA LYS A 156 5.72 -6.21 -0.34
C LYS A 156 7.07 -6.80 -0.75
N LEU A 157 7.45 -6.61 -2.02
CA LEU A 157 8.74 -7.07 -2.54
C LEU A 157 9.93 -6.35 -1.90
N GLU A 158 9.82 -5.04 -1.61
CA GLU A 158 10.85 -4.29 -0.87
C GLU A 158 11.00 -4.81 0.56
N HIS A 159 9.89 -5.12 1.24
CA HIS A 159 9.90 -5.68 2.59
C HIS A 159 10.55 -7.06 2.61
N GLU A 160 10.14 -7.95 1.70
CA GLU A 160 10.74 -9.29 1.56
C GLU A 160 12.25 -9.21 1.27
N ASN A 161 12.67 -8.32 0.36
CA ASN A 161 14.09 -8.07 0.10
C ASN A 161 14.87 -7.64 1.35
N LYS A 162 14.29 -6.74 2.15
CA LYS A 162 14.92 -6.28 3.39
C LYS A 162 15.12 -7.42 4.38
N VAL A 163 14.12 -8.30 4.51
CA VAL A 163 14.20 -9.50 5.36
C VAL A 163 15.26 -10.47 4.84
N LEU A 164 15.30 -10.72 3.53
CA LEU A 164 16.31 -11.58 2.91
C LEU A 164 17.73 -11.05 3.10
N HIS A 165 17.94 -9.74 2.93
CA HIS A 165 19.22 -9.11 3.21
C HIS A 165 19.66 -9.25 4.67
N ALA A 166 18.73 -9.12 5.62
CA ALA A 166 19.03 -9.32 7.04
C ALA A 166 19.45 -10.77 7.32
N LYS A 167 18.75 -11.75 6.74
CA LYS A 167 19.09 -13.18 6.86
C LYS A 167 20.47 -13.49 6.24
N LEU A 168 20.75 -12.98 5.04
CA LEU A 168 22.05 -13.14 4.40
C LEU A 168 23.19 -12.56 5.25
N LYS A 169 22.96 -11.40 5.88
CA LYS A 169 23.94 -10.79 6.80
C LYS A 169 24.23 -11.70 8.00
N GLN A 170 23.21 -12.34 8.58
CA GLN A 170 23.37 -13.30 9.66
C GLN A 170 24.16 -14.55 9.22
N ILE A 171 23.84 -15.09 8.03
CA ILE A 171 24.57 -16.23 7.46
C ILE A 171 26.05 -15.89 7.27
N ASN A 172 26.35 -14.72 6.69
CA ASN A 172 27.74 -14.27 6.51
C ASN A 172 28.50 -14.15 7.83
N GLN A 173 27.84 -13.66 8.89
CA GLN A 173 28.43 -13.56 10.22
C GLN A 173 28.82 -14.95 10.76
N ILE A 174 27.92 -15.94 10.65
CA ILE A 174 28.17 -17.32 11.08
C ILE A 174 29.31 -17.97 10.28
N VAL A 175 29.36 -17.75 8.96
CA VAL A 175 30.42 -18.30 8.10
C VAL A 175 31.79 -17.72 8.48
N LEU A 176 31.86 -16.43 8.81
CA LEU A 176 33.11 -15.80 9.26
C LEU A 176 33.57 -16.34 10.61
N GLU A 177 32.64 -16.57 11.55
CA GLU A 177 32.92 -17.15 12.87
C GLU A 177 33.33 -18.63 12.78
N SER A 178 32.85 -19.38 11.78
CA SER A 178 33.21 -20.79 11.55
C SER A 178 34.58 -21.03 10.89
N LYS A 179 35.23 -19.96 10.39
CA LYS A 179 36.56 -20.02 9.75
C LYS A 179 37.71 -19.71 10.71
N HIS A 180 37.43 -19.39 11.96
CA HIS A 180 38.38 -19.26 13.06
C HIS A 180 38.26 -20.45 14.01
#